data_AF-A0A5R9PZJ0-F1
#
_entry.id   AF-A0A5R9PZJ0-F1
#
_cell.length_a   1.000
_cell.length_b   1.000
_cell.length_c   1.000
_cell.angle_alpha   90.00
_cell.angle_beta   90.00
_cell.angle_gamma   90.00
#
_symmetry.space_group_name_H-M   'P 1'
#
loop_
_entity.id
_entity.type
_entity.pdbx_description
1 polymer ?
#
loop_
_entity_poly.entity_id
_entity_poly.type
_entity_poly.pdbx_seq_one_letter_code
_entity_poly.pdbx_strand_id
1 'polypeptide(L)'
;MKTPLWSCLLLLASAFSAFANHVHPQDLVRFTDEQNKIEQWRLGTTKRWDTFEQYFLKKGQKAYYRCGYLYDLESEEVLSHDNAISIYEEIEPVLIDKNSQFPASHSEIEGTFNIALPDKKKHKYVFIYFDIPVKKNGNYEFSDNPSFRKHLEKAQAHRQKAATILKGLKTVPWYRIEIPLIGFKNQQF
;
A
#
# COMPACT_ATOMS: atom_id res chain seq x y z
N MET A 1 15.98 31.01 -29.42
CA MET A 1 14.66 30.38 -29.60
C MET A 1 14.30 29.65 -28.32
N LYS A 2 13.28 30.13 -27.59
CA LYS A 2 12.78 29.50 -26.36
C LYS A 2 11.61 28.60 -26.74
N THR A 3 11.75 27.29 -26.60
CA THR A 3 10.64 26.34 -26.72
C THR A 3 9.82 26.36 -25.43
N PRO A 4 8.48 26.32 -25.49
CA PRO A 4 7.65 26.49 -24.31
C PRO A 4 7.57 25.18 -23.51
N LEU A 5 7.83 25.26 -22.21
CA LEU A 5 7.72 24.18 -21.21
C LEU A 5 6.28 23.64 -21.04
N TRP A 6 5.30 24.17 -21.78
CA TRP A 6 3.87 23.89 -21.58
C TRP A 6 3.40 22.60 -22.23
N SER A 7 4.16 22.02 -23.17
CA SER A 7 3.75 20.82 -23.89
C SER A 7 3.82 19.55 -23.04
N CYS A 8 4.66 19.50 -22.00
CA CYS A 8 4.78 18.32 -21.13
C CYS A 8 3.63 18.21 -20.10
N LEU A 9 3.08 19.34 -19.64
CA LEU A 9 2.01 19.32 -18.64
C LEU A 9 0.66 18.81 -19.22
N LEU A 10 0.38 19.14 -20.48
CA LEU A 10 -0.83 18.68 -21.19
C LEU A 10 -0.77 17.20 -21.58
N LEU A 11 0.42 16.67 -21.81
CA LEU A 11 0.63 15.23 -22.08
C LEU A 11 0.47 14.36 -20.83
N LEU A 12 0.82 14.86 -19.63
CA LEU A 12 0.50 14.15 -18.40
C LEU A 12 -1.01 14.14 -18.10
N ALA A 13 -1.70 15.27 -18.24
CA ALA A 13 -3.13 15.37 -17.94
C ALA A 13 -4.02 14.53 -18.89
N SER A 14 -3.63 14.41 -20.17
CA SER A 14 -4.35 13.57 -21.14
C SER A 14 -4.11 12.08 -20.96
N ALA A 15 -2.97 11.67 -20.39
CA ALA A 15 -2.75 10.29 -20.00
C ALA A 15 -3.69 9.85 -18.87
N PHE A 16 -3.94 10.70 -17.86
CA PHE A 16 -4.86 10.37 -16.76
C PHE A 16 -6.32 10.18 -17.23
N SER A 17 -6.77 10.96 -18.21
CA SER A 17 -8.13 10.87 -18.75
C SER A 17 -8.37 9.62 -19.61
N ALA A 18 -7.33 9.10 -20.26
CA ALA A 18 -7.43 7.89 -21.09
C ALA A 18 -7.42 6.60 -20.25
N PHE A 19 -6.78 6.60 -19.07
CA PHE A 19 -6.85 5.46 -18.14
C PHE A 19 -8.22 5.34 -17.45
N ALA A 20 -9.02 6.41 -17.43
CA ALA A 20 -10.30 6.43 -16.74
C ALA A 20 -11.46 5.79 -17.53
N ASN A 21 -11.37 5.66 -18.86
CA ASN A 21 -12.54 5.35 -19.67
C ASN A 21 -12.64 3.95 -20.26
N HIS A 22 -11.58 3.14 -20.36
CA HIS A 22 -11.66 1.79 -20.96
C HIS A 22 -10.91 0.73 -20.14
N VAL A 23 -11.24 0.57 -18.86
CA VAL A 23 -10.83 -0.62 -18.09
C VAL A 23 -11.89 -1.70 -18.29
N HIS A 24 -11.54 -2.79 -18.96
CA HIS A 24 -12.46 -3.92 -19.12
C HIS A 24 -12.72 -4.52 -17.72
N PRO A 25 -13.96 -4.91 -17.37
CA PRO A 25 -14.28 -5.48 -16.04
C PRO A 25 -13.43 -6.71 -15.66
N GLN A 26 -12.80 -7.34 -16.66
CA GLN A 26 -11.91 -8.49 -16.54
C GLN A 26 -10.50 -8.14 -16.05
N ASP A 27 -10.11 -6.85 -16.05
CA ASP A 27 -8.80 -6.39 -15.59
C ASP A 27 -8.77 -6.06 -14.09
N LEU A 28 -9.93 -6.11 -13.43
CA LEU A 28 -10.11 -5.82 -12.00
C LEU A 28 -9.90 -7.06 -11.10
N VAL A 29 -9.25 -8.12 -11.60
CA VAL A 29 -9.67 -9.49 -11.27
C VAL A 29 -8.78 -10.29 -10.28
N ARG A 30 -7.80 -9.68 -9.60
CA ARG A 30 -7.03 -10.20 -8.42
C ARG A 30 -5.71 -9.46 -8.37
N PHE A 31 -5.09 -9.33 -7.19
CA PHE A 31 -3.63 -9.24 -7.25
C PHE A 31 -3.08 -10.57 -7.80
N THR A 32 -2.90 -10.61 -9.10
CA THR A 32 -2.32 -11.72 -9.80
C THR A 32 -0.85 -11.46 -10.04
N ASP A 33 -0.12 -12.48 -10.45
CA ASP A 33 1.22 -12.31 -10.96
C ASP A 33 1.22 -11.36 -12.18
N GLU A 34 0.15 -11.32 -12.98
CA GLU A 34 -0.02 -10.36 -14.08
C GLU A 34 -0.17 -8.92 -13.59
N GLN A 35 -0.99 -8.66 -12.58
CA GLN A 35 -1.06 -7.34 -11.96
C GLN A 35 0.30 -6.98 -11.33
N ASN A 36 1.00 -7.94 -10.74
CA ASN A 36 2.32 -7.69 -10.16
C ASN A 36 3.42 -7.45 -11.20
N LYS A 37 3.31 -8.00 -12.42
CA LYS A 37 4.20 -7.63 -13.53
C LYS A 37 4.14 -6.13 -13.81
N ILE A 38 2.96 -5.54 -13.64
CA ILE A 38 2.76 -4.10 -13.77
C ILE A 38 3.22 -3.40 -12.49
N GLU A 39 2.69 -3.77 -11.33
CA GLU A 39 2.81 -3.01 -10.08
C GLU A 39 4.09 -3.25 -9.28
N GLN A 40 4.77 -4.38 -9.51
CA GLN A 40 6.10 -4.71 -9.00
C GLN A 40 6.24 -4.66 -7.46
N TRP A 41 5.21 -5.09 -6.74
CA TRP A 41 5.26 -5.27 -5.29
C TRP A 41 6.14 -6.45 -4.90
N ARG A 42 6.93 -6.25 -3.84
CA ARG A 42 7.46 -7.35 -3.02
C ARG A 42 6.34 -7.83 -2.11
N LEU A 43 6.16 -9.14 -2.00
CA LEU A 43 4.99 -9.71 -1.33
C LEU A 43 5.34 -10.16 0.08
N GLY A 44 4.43 -9.89 1.01
CA GLY A 44 4.45 -10.37 2.38
C GLY A 44 3.04 -10.73 2.85
N THR A 45 2.95 -11.29 4.05
CA THR A 45 1.66 -11.66 4.64
C THR A 45 1.76 -11.76 6.16
N THR A 46 0.64 -11.60 6.85
CA THR A 46 0.55 -11.94 8.27
C THR A 46 0.01 -13.36 8.45
N LYS A 47 0.19 -13.95 9.63
CA LYS A 47 -0.38 -15.29 9.90
C LYS A 47 -1.90 -15.27 9.86
N ARG A 48 -2.52 -14.24 10.43
CA ARG A 48 -3.94 -14.12 10.75
C ARG A 48 -4.32 -12.64 10.95
N TRP A 49 -5.60 -12.32 10.84
CA TRP A 49 -6.13 -10.98 11.08
C TRP A 49 -5.88 -10.50 12.52
N ASP A 50 -6.16 -11.35 13.50
CA ASP A 50 -5.98 -11.03 14.93
C ASP A 50 -4.51 -10.69 15.27
N THR A 51 -3.56 -11.36 14.62
CA THR A 51 -2.12 -11.10 14.80
C THR A 51 -1.72 -9.75 14.24
N PHE A 52 -2.26 -9.38 13.07
CA PHE A 52 -2.09 -8.05 12.50
C PHE A 52 -2.64 -6.97 13.43
N GLU A 53 -3.86 -7.11 13.94
CA GLU A 53 -4.44 -6.13 14.87
C GLU A 53 -3.65 -6.02 16.17
N GLN A 54 -3.25 -7.15 16.75
CA GLN A 54 -2.49 -7.18 18.00
C GLN A 54 -1.09 -6.56 17.86
N TYR A 55 -0.48 -6.64 16.68
CA TYR A 55 0.80 -5.97 16.41
C TYR A 55 0.68 -4.45 16.62
N PHE A 56 -0.28 -3.80 15.96
CA PHE A 56 -0.49 -2.35 16.10
C PHE A 56 -0.97 -1.99 17.50
N LEU A 57 -1.87 -2.78 18.10
CA LEU A 57 -2.38 -2.52 19.44
C LEU A 57 -1.26 -2.49 20.49
N LYS A 58 -0.28 -3.40 20.41
CA LYS A 58 0.89 -3.43 21.31
C LYS A 58 1.78 -2.20 21.18
N LYS A 59 1.70 -1.49 20.04
CA LYS A 59 2.41 -0.23 19.78
C LYS A 59 1.59 1.01 20.17
N GLY A 60 0.42 0.81 20.78
CA GLY A 60 -0.52 1.90 21.07
C GLY A 60 -1.20 2.46 19.82
N GLN A 61 -1.20 1.70 18.72
CA GLN A 61 -1.71 2.13 17.43
C GLN A 61 -2.99 1.39 17.05
N LYS A 62 -3.81 2.05 16.24
CA LYS A 62 -4.93 1.39 15.56
C LYS A 62 -4.41 0.72 14.29
N ALA A 63 -4.86 -0.51 14.05
CA ALA A 63 -4.57 -1.19 12.80
C ALA A 63 -5.45 -0.62 11.68
N TYR A 64 -4.84 -0.25 10.57
CA TYR A 64 -5.56 0.13 9.36
C TYR A 64 -5.00 -0.62 8.16
N TYR A 65 -5.87 -0.83 7.18
CA TYR A 65 -5.56 -1.51 5.94
C TYR A 65 -5.94 -0.62 4.75
N ARG A 66 -5.43 -0.96 3.56
CA ARG A 66 -5.51 -0.19 2.30
C ARG A 66 -4.78 1.14 2.39
N CYS A 67 -3.70 1.19 3.12
CA CYS A 67 -2.83 2.34 3.32
C CYS A 67 -1.43 1.80 3.62
N GLY A 68 -0.43 2.70 3.57
CA GLY A 68 0.94 2.33 3.87
C GLY A 68 1.64 3.24 4.86
N TYR A 69 2.83 2.79 5.23
CA TYR A 69 3.71 3.44 6.18
C TYR A 69 5.10 3.56 5.56
N LEU A 70 5.79 4.66 5.86
CA LEU A 70 7.21 4.79 5.59
C LEU A 70 7.99 4.37 6.84
N TYR A 71 8.83 3.37 6.69
CA TYR A 71 9.67 2.81 7.76
C TYR A 71 11.13 3.19 7.51
N ASP A 72 11.80 3.72 8.54
CA ASP A 72 13.22 4.04 8.53
C ASP A 72 14.03 2.85 9.06
N LEU A 73 14.88 2.30 8.18
CA LEU A 73 15.74 1.14 8.45
C LEU A 73 16.91 1.47 9.39
N GLU A 74 17.26 2.74 9.55
CA GLU A 74 18.34 3.15 10.43
C GLU A 74 17.86 3.35 11.86
N SER A 75 16.75 4.09 12.03
CA SER A 75 16.17 4.36 13.35
C SER A 75 15.25 3.26 13.88
N GLU A 76 14.90 2.26 13.05
CA GLU A 76 13.93 1.21 13.38
C GLU A 76 12.57 1.76 13.81
N GLU A 77 12.05 2.69 13.02
CA GLU A 77 10.84 3.43 13.32
C GLU A 77 9.91 3.55 12.13
N VAL A 78 8.61 3.36 12.39
CA VAL A 78 7.56 3.81 11.48
C VAL A 78 7.38 5.31 11.67
N LEU A 79 7.68 6.08 10.62
CA LEU A 79 7.68 7.53 10.65
C LEU A 79 6.26 8.08 10.79
N SER A 80 6.15 9.21 11.50
CA SER A 80 4.93 10.02 11.50
C SER A 80 4.59 10.48 10.08
N HIS A 81 3.32 10.81 9.87
CA HIS A 81 2.84 11.33 8.60
C HIS A 81 3.65 12.55 8.14
N ASP A 82 3.83 13.54 9.01
CA ASP A 82 4.54 14.79 8.69
C ASP A 82 6.01 14.54 8.35
N ASN A 83 6.67 13.62 9.07
CA ASN A 83 8.05 13.24 8.76
C ASN A 83 8.13 12.52 7.42
N ALA A 84 7.20 11.61 7.14
CA ALA A 84 7.18 10.85 5.89
C ALA A 84 6.98 11.75 4.66
N ILE A 85 6.03 12.70 4.72
CA ILE A 85 5.79 13.64 3.60
C ILE A 85 6.89 14.70 3.46
N SER A 86 7.61 15.04 4.54
CA SER A 86 8.79 15.92 4.45
C SER A 86 9.95 15.29 3.67
N ILE A 87 9.97 13.96 3.58
CA ILE A 87 10.98 13.19 2.84
C ILE A 87 10.48 12.91 1.41
N TYR A 88 9.23 12.44 1.29
CA TYR A 88 8.58 12.10 0.03
C TYR A 88 7.16 12.66 0.04
N GLU A 89 6.95 13.86 -0.48
CA GLU A 89 5.61 14.49 -0.50
C GLU A 89 4.62 13.64 -1.31
N GLU A 90 5.10 12.96 -2.36
CA GLU A 90 4.26 12.21 -3.29
C GLU A 90 3.53 11.03 -2.65
N ILE A 91 3.99 10.51 -1.50
CA ILE A 91 3.32 9.39 -0.80
C ILE A 91 2.19 9.84 0.11
N GLU A 92 2.01 11.13 0.37
CA GLU A 92 0.89 11.66 1.19
C GLU A 92 -0.45 11.01 0.86
N PRO A 93 -0.85 10.85 -0.42
CA PRO A 93 -2.18 10.35 -0.71
C PRO A 93 -2.41 8.89 -0.38
N VAL A 94 -1.37 8.13 -0.01
CA VAL A 94 -1.42 6.69 0.26
C VAL A 94 -0.92 6.31 1.65
N LEU A 95 -0.53 7.31 2.45
CA LEU A 95 -0.12 7.13 3.83
C LEU A 95 -1.32 6.85 4.75
N ILE A 96 -0.99 6.23 5.87
CA ILE A 96 -1.83 6.07 7.05
C ILE A 96 -2.21 7.41 7.68
N ASP A 97 -3.25 7.38 8.53
CA ASP A 97 -3.66 8.46 9.44
C ASP A 97 -2.49 9.17 10.16
N LYS A 98 -2.69 10.47 10.40
CA LYS A 98 -1.67 11.48 10.74
C LYS A 98 -0.90 11.21 12.04
N ASN A 99 -1.46 10.42 12.94
CA ASN A 99 -0.92 10.21 14.30
C ASN A 99 -0.11 8.91 14.45
N SER A 100 0.16 8.18 13.36
CA SER A 100 0.86 6.90 13.44
C SER A 100 2.38 7.11 13.48
N GLN A 101 2.99 6.91 14.65
CA GLN A 101 4.46 6.88 14.82
C GLN A 101 4.79 5.87 15.91
N PHE A 102 5.70 4.93 15.63
CA PHE A 102 6.08 3.92 16.62
C PHE A 102 7.38 3.19 16.27
N PRO A 103 8.14 2.74 17.30
CA PRO A 103 9.32 1.91 17.09
C PRO A 103 8.93 0.47 16.72
N ALA A 104 9.67 -0.12 15.78
CA ALA A 104 9.53 -1.51 15.37
C ALA A 104 10.88 -2.03 14.87
N SER A 105 11.42 -3.07 15.52
CA SER A 105 12.71 -3.62 15.09
C SER A 105 12.59 -4.31 13.74
N HIS A 106 13.72 -4.47 13.03
CA HIS A 106 13.75 -5.23 11.78
C HIS A 106 13.18 -6.64 11.94
N SER A 107 13.65 -7.37 12.95
CA SER A 107 13.22 -8.75 13.21
C SER A 107 11.72 -8.85 13.50
N GLU A 108 11.15 -7.83 14.14
CA GLU A 108 9.72 -7.75 14.41
C GLU A 108 8.91 -7.56 13.13
N ILE A 109 9.33 -6.63 12.26
CA ILE A 109 8.69 -6.38 10.96
C ILE A 109 8.80 -7.61 10.05
N GLU A 110 10.00 -8.17 9.90
CA GLU A 110 10.24 -9.34 9.06
C GLU A 110 9.44 -10.56 9.54
N GLY A 111 9.44 -10.82 10.86
CA GLY A 111 8.74 -11.96 11.45
C GLY A 111 7.22 -11.80 11.43
N THR A 112 6.70 -10.59 11.63
CA THR A 112 5.25 -10.33 11.67
C THR A 112 4.64 -10.34 10.28
N PHE A 113 5.33 -9.73 9.31
CA PHE A 113 4.82 -9.57 7.94
C PHE A 113 5.40 -10.56 6.93
N ASN A 114 6.23 -11.50 7.40
CA ASN A 114 6.86 -12.55 6.58
C ASN A 114 7.53 -11.97 5.33
N ILE A 115 8.41 -10.99 5.53
CA ILE A 115 9.21 -10.34 4.50
C ILE A 115 10.69 -10.38 4.86
N ALA A 116 11.55 -10.20 3.86
CA ALA A 116 12.96 -9.88 4.07
C ALA A 116 13.18 -8.41 3.74
N LEU A 117 13.58 -7.61 4.73
CA LEU A 117 13.87 -6.20 4.54
C LEU A 117 15.21 -6.04 3.79
N PRO A 118 15.35 -4.95 3.01
CA PRO A 118 16.57 -4.70 2.27
C PRO A 118 17.70 -4.24 3.21
N ASP A 119 18.94 -4.39 2.74
CA ASP A 119 20.13 -3.93 3.48
C ASP A 119 20.07 -2.42 3.75
N LYS A 120 20.12 -2.05 5.02
CA LYS A 120 20.10 -0.65 5.49
C LYS A 120 21.31 0.18 5.02
N LYS A 121 22.38 -0.46 4.57
CA LYS A 121 23.52 0.23 3.93
C LYS A 121 23.20 0.73 2.51
N LYS A 122 22.16 0.18 1.88
CA LYS A 122 21.75 0.49 0.49
C LYS A 122 20.45 1.28 0.43
N HIS A 123 19.58 1.09 1.41
CA HIS A 123 18.29 1.75 1.49
C HIS A 123 18.12 2.36 2.87
N LYS A 124 17.64 3.59 2.92
CA LYS A 124 17.30 4.24 4.19
C LYS A 124 15.85 3.95 4.60
N TYR A 125 14.95 3.94 3.64
CA TYR A 125 13.52 3.78 3.89
C TYR A 125 12.92 2.60 3.13
N VAL A 126 11.84 2.05 3.67
CA VAL A 126 10.97 1.07 3.02
C VAL A 126 9.52 1.52 3.15
N PHE A 127 8.74 1.32 2.10
CA PHE A 127 7.29 1.54 2.16
C PHE A 127 6.57 0.21 2.37
N ILE A 128 5.71 0.13 3.40
CA ILE A 128 4.95 -1.08 3.73
C ILE A 128 3.46 -0.76 3.56
N TYR A 129 2.83 -1.36 2.55
CA TYR A 129 1.40 -1.21 2.27
C TYR A 129 0.62 -2.42 2.76
N PHE A 130 -0.46 -2.19 3.50
CA PHE A 130 -1.31 -3.26 4.04
C PHE A 130 -2.57 -3.42 3.18
N ASP A 131 -2.90 -4.64 2.78
CA ASP A 131 -4.08 -4.94 1.96
C ASP A 131 -4.81 -6.19 2.45
N ILE A 132 -6.06 -6.36 2.01
CA ILE A 132 -6.90 -7.52 2.36
C ILE A 132 -7.04 -8.50 1.17
N PRO A 133 -7.49 -9.75 1.39
CA PRO A 133 -7.44 -10.79 0.37
C PRO A 133 -8.48 -10.63 -0.73
N VAL A 134 -8.19 -11.22 -1.88
CA VAL A 134 -9.00 -11.13 -3.10
C VAL A 134 -9.43 -12.53 -3.60
N LYS A 135 -10.72 -12.72 -3.93
CA LYS A 135 -11.29 -13.97 -4.48
C LYS A 135 -10.76 -14.31 -5.86
N LYS A 136 -11.03 -15.53 -6.33
CA LYS A 136 -10.72 -16.03 -7.70
C LYS A 136 -11.17 -15.13 -8.84
N ASN A 137 -12.22 -14.37 -8.64
CA ASN A 137 -12.78 -13.42 -9.60
C ASN A 137 -12.38 -11.96 -9.31
N GLY A 138 -11.43 -11.73 -8.40
CA GLY A 138 -10.84 -10.41 -8.18
C GLY A 138 -11.58 -9.41 -7.37
N ASN A 139 -12.79 -9.79 -7.03
CA ASN A 139 -13.46 -9.07 -6.02
C ASN A 139 -12.81 -9.43 -4.69
N TYR A 140 -12.61 -8.43 -3.84
CA TYR A 140 -12.19 -8.69 -2.47
C TYR A 140 -13.12 -9.71 -1.80
N GLU A 141 -12.61 -10.48 -0.85
CA GLU A 141 -13.39 -11.59 -0.28
C GLU A 141 -14.75 -11.18 0.33
N PHE A 142 -14.88 -9.91 0.71
CA PHE A 142 -16.11 -9.30 1.23
C PHE A 142 -17.03 -8.65 0.17
N SER A 143 -16.74 -8.79 -1.12
CA SER A 143 -17.44 -8.09 -2.21
C SER A 143 -18.88 -8.47 -2.44
N ASP A 144 -19.28 -9.66 -1.96
CA ASP A 144 -20.63 -10.18 -2.18
C ASP A 144 -21.66 -9.39 -1.36
N ASN A 145 -21.20 -8.54 -0.42
CA ASN A 145 -22.00 -7.53 0.24
C ASN A 145 -22.07 -6.24 -0.62
N PRO A 146 -23.25 -5.87 -1.17
CA PRO A 146 -23.39 -4.72 -2.06
C PRO A 146 -22.96 -3.39 -1.44
N SER A 147 -23.18 -3.20 -0.13
CA SER A 147 -22.77 -2.00 0.61
C SER A 147 -21.25 -1.87 0.73
N PHE A 148 -20.53 -2.99 0.63
CA PHE A 148 -19.08 -3.03 0.71
C PHE A 148 -18.38 -2.87 -0.65
N ARG A 149 -19.02 -3.22 -1.77
CA ARG A 149 -18.38 -3.23 -3.09
C ARG A 149 -17.72 -1.90 -3.49
N LYS A 150 -18.40 -0.76 -3.31
CA LYS A 150 -17.84 0.56 -3.64
C LYS A 150 -16.61 0.92 -2.79
N HIS A 151 -16.56 0.46 -1.54
CA HIS A 151 -15.39 0.64 -0.68
C HIS A 151 -14.20 -0.21 -1.13
N LEU A 152 -14.46 -1.34 -1.78
CA LEU A 152 -13.47 -2.28 -2.27
C LEU A 152 -12.86 -1.83 -3.61
N GLU A 153 -13.65 -1.28 -4.51
CA GLU A 153 -13.14 -0.66 -5.75
C GLU A 153 -12.20 0.51 -5.45
N LYS A 154 -12.57 1.35 -4.47
CA LYS A 154 -11.69 2.42 -3.96
C LYS A 154 -10.38 1.87 -3.39
N ALA A 155 -10.42 0.73 -2.71
CA ALA A 155 -9.24 0.09 -2.14
C ALA A 155 -8.23 -0.33 -3.22
N GLN A 156 -8.73 -0.97 -4.29
CA GLN A 156 -7.89 -1.37 -5.41
C GLN A 156 -7.27 -0.16 -6.11
N ALA A 157 -8.07 0.87 -6.40
CA ALA A 157 -7.57 2.10 -7.01
C ALA A 157 -6.48 2.76 -6.13
N HIS A 158 -6.66 2.69 -4.81
CA HIS A 158 -5.69 3.22 -3.85
C HIS A 158 -4.36 2.45 -3.87
N ARG A 159 -4.41 1.12 -3.94
CA ARG A 159 -3.21 0.28 -4.11
C ARG A 159 -2.48 0.60 -5.42
N GLN A 160 -3.20 0.67 -6.53
CA GLN A 160 -2.61 0.99 -7.84
C GLN A 160 -1.96 2.38 -7.86
N LYS A 161 -2.60 3.35 -7.20
CA LYS A 161 -2.02 4.68 -6.97
C LYS A 161 -0.72 4.59 -6.18
N ALA A 162 -0.69 3.82 -5.08
CA ALA A 162 0.53 3.61 -4.29
C ALA A 162 1.65 3.01 -5.13
N ALA A 163 1.39 1.94 -5.90
CA ALA A 163 2.37 1.32 -6.79
C ALA A 163 2.94 2.31 -7.81
N THR A 164 2.09 3.19 -8.35
CA THR A 164 2.48 4.19 -9.34
C THR A 164 3.41 5.25 -8.73
N ILE A 165 3.06 5.77 -7.56
CA ILE A 165 3.90 6.71 -6.80
C ILE A 165 5.25 6.09 -6.49
N LEU A 166 5.26 4.88 -5.91
CA LEU A 166 6.48 4.22 -5.42
C LEU A 166 7.46 3.87 -6.54
N LYS A 167 6.97 3.48 -7.73
CA LYS A 167 7.81 3.33 -8.92
C LYS A 167 8.49 4.64 -9.34
N GLY A 168 7.82 5.77 -9.14
CA GLY A 168 8.38 7.10 -9.41
C GLY A 168 9.57 7.43 -8.50
N LEU A 169 9.55 6.97 -7.25
CA LEU A 169 10.58 7.28 -6.25
C LEU A 169 11.92 6.55 -6.49
N LYS A 170 11.91 5.42 -7.23
CA LYS A 170 13.05 4.55 -7.64
C LYS A 170 13.98 4.01 -6.54
N THR A 171 14.08 4.68 -5.40
CA THR A 171 15.08 4.48 -4.34
C THR A 171 14.51 3.79 -3.11
N VAL A 172 13.18 3.88 -2.93
CA VAL A 172 12.43 3.30 -1.82
C VAL A 172 11.94 1.93 -2.26
N PRO A 173 12.34 0.82 -1.62
CA PRO A 173 11.71 -0.46 -1.84
C PRO A 173 10.32 -0.50 -1.20
N TRP A 174 9.38 -1.24 -1.82
CA TRP A 174 8.02 -1.33 -1.32
C TRP A 174 7.47 -2.75 -1.24
N TYR A 175 6.67 -3.00 -0.21
CA TYR A 175 6.03 -4.28 0.07
C TYR A 175 4.50 -4.14 0.11
N ARG A 176 3.80 -5.15 -0.40
CA ARG A 176 2.37 -5.36 -0.14
C ARG A 176 2.24 -6.50 0.85
N ILE A 177 1.65 -6.21 2.01
CA ILE A 177 1.34 -7.19 3.05
C ILE A 177 -0.12 -7.57 2.92
N GLU A 178 -0.38 -8.80 2.52
CA GLU A 178 -1.73 -9.35 2.49
C GLU A 178 -2.13 -9.84 3.88
N ILE A 179 -3.27 -9.39 4.39
CA ILE A 179 -3.79 -9.74 5.71
C ILE A 179 -4.86 -10.82 5.57
N PRO A 180 -4.58 -12.10 5.92
CA PRO A 180 -5.59 -13.14 5.84
C PRO A 180 -6.76 -12.85 6.79
N LEU A 181 -7.98 -13.20 6.39
CA LEU A 181 -9.18 -12.98 7.19
C LEU A 181 -9.38 -14.04 8.30
N ILE A 182 -8.37 -14.89 8.52
CA ILE A 182 -8.38 -15.89 9.57
C ILE A 182 -8.43 -15.18 10.92
N GLY A 183 -9.46 -15.45 11.71
CA GLY A 183 -9.68 -14.77 13.01
C GLY A 183 -10.39 -13.42 12.91
N PHE A 184 -10.77 -12.97 11.70
CA PHE A 184 -11.60 -11.80 11.53
C PHE A 184 -12.98 -12.03 12.16
N LYS A 185 -13.41 -11.11 13.02
CA LYS A 185 -14.76 -11.10 13.57
C LYS A 185 -15.56 -10.01 12.87
N ASN A 186 -16.60 -10.41 12.12
CA ASN A 186 -17.52 -9.46 11.50
C ASN A 186 -18.06 -8.53 12.59
N GLN A 187 -17.66 -7.26 12.55
CA GLN A 187 -18.34 -6.21 13.28
C GLN A 187 -19.67 -6.01 12.56
N GLN A 188 -20.78 -6.25 13.26
CA GLN A 188 -22.09 -5.85 12.74
C GLN A 188 -22.05 -4.32 12.60
N PHE A 189 -22.16 -3.84 11.36
CA PHE A 189 -22.26 -2.42 11.04
C PHE A 189 -23.68 -1.94 11.25
#